data_AF-A0A3B9FQG4-F1
#
_entry.id   AF-A0A3B9FQG4-F1
#
_cell.length_a   1.000
_cell.length_b   1.000
_cell.length_c   1.000
_cell.angle_alpha   90.00
_cell.angle_beta   90.00
_cell.angle_gamma   90.00
#
_symmetry.space_group_name_H-M   'P 1'
#
loop_
_entity.id
_entity.type
_entity.pdbx_description
1 polymer ?
#
loop_
_entity_poly.entity_id
_entity_poly.type
_entity_poly.pdbx_seq_one_letter_code
_entity_poly.pdbx_strand_id
1 'polypeptide(L)'
;HLGYQGVDYVKFIRTFSDRIYHAHMKDAWWGHGDGTVGVFGGHTTFADPRRHWDFRSVGRGDVDFEEIIVALNDIGYAGPLSIEWEDSRMDRFHGATESCDFIKELDFKPNEMAFDSAFDKENQ
;
A
#
# COMPACT_ATOMS: atom_id res chain seq x y z
N HIS A 1 0.72 8.23 -2.64
CA HIS A 1 1.50 9.33 -3.26
C HIS A 1 2.77 8.85 -3.94
N LEU A 2 3.64 8.13 -3.24
CA LEU A 2 4.94 7.68 -3.77
C LEU A 2 4.84 6.92 -5.11
N GLY A 3 3.88 6.00 -5.24
CA GLY A 3 3.70 5.15 -6.44
C GLY A 3 3.57 5.93 -7.75
N TYR A 4 2.56 6.81 -7.88
CA TYR A 4 2.35 7.57 -9.11
C TYR A 4 3.47 8.61 -9.39
N GLN A 5 4.33 8.91 -8.42
CA GLN A 5 5.53 9.76 -8.60
C GLN A 5 6.75 8.97 -9.09
N GLY A 6 6.63 7.65 -9.25
CA GLY A 6 7.73 6.77 -9.63
C GLY A 6 8.73 6.50 -8.50
N VAL A 7 8.35 6.79 -7.25
CA VAL A 7 9.19 6.47 -6.09
C VAL A 7 8.98 4.99 -5.73
N ASP A 8 10.08 4.26 -5.61
CA ASP A 8 10.09 2.90 -5.08
C ASP A 8 9.77 2.94 -3.57
N TYR A 9 8.49 2.76 -3.25
CA TYR A 9 7.97 2.83 -1.89
C TYR A 9 8.37 1.62 -1.04
N VAL A 10 8.69 0.48 -1.66
CA VAL A 10 9.15 -0.72 -0.94
C VAL A 10 10.60 -0.51 -0.47
N LYS A 11 11.46 -0.02 -1.37
CA LYS A 11 12.82 0.40 -1.00
C LYS A 11 12.81 1.55 -0.01
N PHE A 12 11.86 2.49 -0.13
CA PHE A 12 11.70 3.57 0.85
C PHE A 12 11.50 3.01 2.26
N ILE A 13 10.60 2.02 2.42
CA ILE A 13 10.34 1.38 3.73
C ILE A 13 11.63 0.81 4.32
N ARG A 14 12.38 0.03 3.54
CA ARG A 14 13.63 -0.60 3.99
C ARG A 14 14.74 0.43 4.26
N THR A 15 14.80 1.51 3.47
CA THR A 15 15.84 2.54 3.58
C THR A 15 15.68 3.39 4.83
N PHE A 16 14.44 3.69 5.24
CA PHE A 16 14.12 4.57 6.37
C PHE A 16 13.52 3.81 7.56
N SER A 17 13.91 2.55 7.73
CA SER A 17 13.34 1.61 8.72
C SER A 17 13.31 2.15 10.15
N ASP A 18 14.30 2.94 10.56
CA ASP A 18 14.41 3.52 11.90
C ASP A 18 13.59 4.82 12.09
N ARG A 19 12.81 5.21 11.09
CA ARG A 19 12.01 6.45 11.06
C ARG A 19 10.54 6.24 10.67
N ILE A 20 10.09 5.00 10.50
CA ILE A 20 8.68 4.70 10.22
C ILE A 20 7.95 4.48 11.54
N TYR A 21 7.20 5.50 11.97
CA TYR A 21 6.42 5.45 13.21
C TYR A 21 4.94 5.11 12.99
N HIS A 22 4.45 5.27 11.76
CA HIS A 22 3.05 5.03 11.42
C HIS A 22 2.90 4.68 9.94
N ALA A 23 1.91 3.86 9.59
CA ALA A 23 1.63 3.46 8.22
C ALA A 23 0.17 3.76 7.85
N HIS A 24 -0.04 4.47 6.75
CA HIS A 24 -1.35 4.66 6.13
C HIS A 24 -1.45 3.78 4.89
N MET A 25 -2.37 2.83 4.90
CA MET A 25 -2.76 2.07 3.73
C MET A 25 -3.70 2.94 2.91
N LYS A 26 -3.17 3.45 1.79
CA LYS A 26 -3.86 4.33 0.86
C LYS A 26 -3.48 3.92 -0.55
N ASP A 27 -4.50 3.76 -1.39
CA ASP A 27 -4.31 3.25 -2.74
C ASP A 27 -4.56 4.34 -3.78
N ALA A 28 -3.88 4.19 -4.90
CA ALA A 28 -3.98 5.07 -6.04
C ALA A 28 -3.68 4.26 -7.30
N TRP A 29 -4.35 4.62 -8.38
CA TRP A 29 -4.03 4.09 -9.70
C TRP A 29 -3.34 5.15 -10.55
N TRP A 30 -2.60 4.76 -11.59
CA TRP A 30 -2.00 5.67 -12.56
C TRP A 30 -1.99 5.07 -13.97
N GLY A 31 -2.21 5.90 -14.97
CA GLY A 31 -2.31 5.45 -16.37
C GLY A 31 -3.69 4.87 -16.78
N HIS A 32 -4.70 4.98 -15.92
CA HIS A 32 -6.07 4.48 -16.20
C HIS A 32 -7.03 5.57 -16.73
N GLY A 33 -6.65 6.85 -16.63
CA GLY A 33 -7.36 7.97 -17.28
C GLY A 33 -6.77 8.31 -18.65
N ASP A 34 -7.25 9.39 -19.28
CA ASP A 34 -6.68 9.87 -20.56
C ASP A 34 -5.30 10.54 -20.38
N GLY A 35 -4.96 10.95 -19.16
CA GLY A 35 -3.64 11.47 -18.79
C GLY A 35 -3.31 12.88 -19.28
N THR A 36 -4.23 13.60 -19.95
CA THR A 36 -3.96 14.91 -20.57
C THR A 36 -3.58 16.01 -19.60
N VAL A 37 -3.96 15.92 -18.31
CA VAL A 37 -3.55 16.90 -17.28
C VAL A 37 -2.28 16.49 -16.51
N GLY A 38 -1.65 15.38 -16.90
CA GLY A 38 -0.38 14.91 -16.38
C GLY A 38 -0.37 14.60 -14.88
N VAL A 39 0.83 14.39 -14.33
CA VAL A 39 1.04 13.98 -12.93
C VAL A 39 0.64 15.07 -11.92
N PHE A 40 0.76 16.35 -12.30
CA PHE A 40 0.38 17.46 -11.42
C PHE A 40 -1.15 17.72 -11.39
N GLY A 41 -1.93 17.00 -12.20
CA GLY A 41 -3.39 16.99 -12.14
C GLY A 41 -4.10 18.22 -12.71
N GLY A 42 -3.37 19.25 -13.16
CA GLY A 42 -3.92 20.41 -13.88
C GLY A 42 -5.09 21.12 -13.21
N HIS A 43 -5.17 21.10 -11.87
CA HIS A 43 -6.27 21.66 -11.08
C HIS A 43 -7.66 21.07 -11.40
N THR A 44 -7.75 19.88 -11.99
CA THR A 44 -9.02 19.18 -12.16
C THR A 44 -9.51 18.61 -10.84
N THR A 45 -10.82 18.38 -10.75
CA THR A 45 -11.43 17.65 -9.63
C THR A 45 -10.97 16.19 -9.65
N PHE A 46 -10.95 15.54 -8.49
CA PHE A 46 -10.87 14.08 -8.44
C PHE A 46 -12.01 13.46 -9.25
N ALA A 47 -11.81 12.24 -9.72
CA ALA A 47 -12.64 11.54 -10.67
C ALA A 47 -12.70 12.11 -12.12
N ASP A 48 -12.05 13.24 -12.40
CA ASP A 48 -11.95 13.73 -13.78
C ASP A 48 -11.16 12.73 -14.64
N PRO A 49 -11.72 12.25 -15.77
CA PRO A 49 -11.08 11.22 -16.61
C PRO A 49 -9.76 11.69 -17.20
N ARG A 50 -9.48 13.01 -17.22
CA ARG A 50 -8.24 13.56 -17.75
C ARG A 50 -7.01 13.30 -16.90
N ARG A 51 -7.22 12.93 -15.64
CA ARG A 51 -6.14 12.76 -14.68
C ARG A 51 -5.26 11.59 -15.04
N HIS A 52 -3.96 11.76 -14.85
CA HIS A 52 -3.00 10.66 -14.98
C HIS A 52 -3.14 9.65 -13.84
N TRP A 53 -3.54 10.11 -12.65
CA TRP A 53 -3.70 9.29 -11.46
C TRP A 53 -4.89 9.78 -10.63
N ASP A 54 -5.42 8.89 -9.80
CA ASP A 54 -6.51 9.18 -8.87
C ASP A 54 -6.44 8.25 -7.66
N PHE A 55 -7.07 8.66 -6.55
CA PHE A 55 -7.18 7.81 -5.38
C PHE A 55 -8.26 6.76 -5.55
N ARG A 56 -8.00 5.57 -5.01
CA ARG A 56 -8.87 4.40 -5.09
C ARG A 56 -9.03 3.78 -3.70
N SER A 57 -10.14 3.07 -3.52
CA SER A 57 -10.32 2.14 -2.40
C SER A 57 -9.15 1.13 -2.40
N VAL A 58 -8.67 0.75 -1.22
CA VAL A 58 -7.51 -0.14 -1.09
C VAL A 58 -7.81 -1.50 -1.73
N GLY A 59 -6.91 -1.98 -2.58
CA GLY A 59 -7.07 -3.21 -3.38
C GLY A 59 -7.73 -2.96 -4.74
N ARG A 60 -7.97 -1.70 -5.12
CA ARG A 60 -8.54 -1.31 -6.42
C ARG A 60 -7.67 -0.33 -7.20
N GLY A 61 -6.50 0.02 -6.69
CA GLY A 61 -5.48 0.77 -7.41
C GLY A 61 -4.28 -0.09 -7.79
N ASP A 62 -3.14 0.55 -7.96
CA ASP A 62 -1.91 -0.06 -8.49
C ASP A 62 -0.80 -0.17 -7.42
N VAL A 63 -1.09 0.15 -6.15
CA VAL A 63 -0.14 -0.03 -5.06
C VAL A 63 -0.02 -1.53 -4.71
N ASP A 64 1.21 -2.04 -4.66
CA ASP A 64 1.50 -3.41 -4.29
C ASP A 64 1.57 -3.54 -2.76
N PHE A 65 0.45 -3.95 -2.16
CA PHE A 65 0.34 -4.08 -0.71
C PHE A 65 1.02 -5.33 -0.15
N GLU A 66 1.16 -6.40 -0.94
CA GLU A 66 1.89 -7.59 -0.53
C GLU A 66 3.36 -7.24 -0.26
N GLU A 67 4.00 -6.54 -1.20
CA GLU A 67 5.39 -6.08 -1.04
C GLU A 67 5.55 -5.08 0.11
N ILE A 68 4.55 -4.22 0.37
CA ILE A 68 4.56 -3.30 1.51
C ILE A 68 4.49 -4.09 2.83
N ILE A 69 3.59 -5.06 2.95
CA ILE A 69 3.43 -5.86 4.17
C ILE A 69 4.71 -6.65 4.44
N VAL A 70 5.29 -7.29 3.42
CA VAL A 70 6.60 -7.96 3.53
C VAL A 70 7.68 -6.98 3.98
N ALA A 71 7.79 -5.79 3.36
CA ALA A 71 8.80 -4.82 3.74
C ALA A 71 8.61 -4.25 5.15
N LEU A 72 7.38 -4.08 5.62
CA LEU A 72 7.08 -3.68 7.00
C LEU A 72 7.48 -4.78 8.00
N ASN A 73 7.22 -6.05 7.65
CA ASN A 73 7.67 -7.20 8.42
C ASN A 73 9.20 -7.30 8.47
N ASP A 74 9.89 -7.08 7.34
CA ASP A 74 11.36 -7.09 7.25
C ASP A 74 12.02 -6.12 8.24
N ILE A 75 11.39 -4.95 8.45
CA ILE A 75 11.90 -3.91 9.34
C ILE A 75 11.39 -4.03 10.78
N GLY A 76 10.56 -5.04 11.08
CA GLY A 76 9.98 -5.26 12.40
C GLY A 76 8.97 -4.17 12.82
N TYR A 77 8.26 -3.56 11.87
CA TYR A 77 7.22 -2.59 12.20
C TYR A 77 6.05 -3.29 12.92
N ALA A 78 5.79 -2.88 14.16
CA ALA A 78 4.74 -3.46 15.02
C ALA A 78 3.58 -2.47 15.31
N GLY A 79 3.51 -1.37 14.55
CA GLY A 79 2.42 -0.40 14.67
C GLY A 79 1.18 -0.80 13.85
N PRO A 80 0.10 0.00 13.93
CA PRO A 80 -1.14 -0.30 13.20
C PRO A 80 -1.00 -0.06 11.70
N LEU A 81 -1.68 -0.89 10.91
CA LEU A 81 -1.96 -0.64 9.48
C LEU A 81 -3.24 0.19 9.37
N SER A 82 -3.12 1.52 9.33
CA SER A 82 -4.28 2.42 9.33
C SER A 82 -4.83 2.61 7.92
N ILE A 83 -6.12 2.33 7.69
CA ILE A 83 -6.76 2.61 6.40
C ILE A 83 -7.06 4.11 6.29
N GLU A 84 -6.45 4.79 5.31
CA GLU A 84 -6.82 6.14 4.90
C GLU A 84 -7.65 6.06 3.63
N TRP A 85 -8.98 5.95 3.79
CA TRP A 85 -9.87 5.72 2.66
C TRP A 85 -10.18 6.99 1.87
N GLU A 86 -9.90 6.97 0.57
CA GLU A 86 -10.29 8.01 -0.39
C GLU A 86 -10.61 7.39 -1.76
N ASP A 87 -11.87 7.51 -2.20
CA ASP A 87 -12.27 7.17 -3.57
C ASP A 87 -13.49 8.00 -3.98
N SER A 88 -13.30 8.92 -4.94
CA SER A 88 -14.39 9.79 -5.41
C SER A 88 -15.45 9.06 -6.25
N ARG A 89 -15.24 7.78 -6.59
CA ARG A 89 -16.15 6.96 -7.40
C ARG A 89 -16.90 5.91 -6.60
N MET A 90 -16.76 5.88 -5.27
CA MET A 90 -17.29 4.82 -4.43
C MET A 90 -17.96 5.36 -3.17
N ASP A 91 -18.93 4.62 -2.63
CA ASP A 91 -19.49 4.91 -1.30
C ASP A 91 -18.43 4.67 -0.21
N ARG A 92 -18.36 5.59 0.75
CA ARG A 92 -17.32 5.57 1.79
C ARG A 92 -17.42 4.39 2.74
N PHE A 93 -18.62 3.93 3.08
CA PHE A 93 -18.77 2.84 4.04
C PHE A 93 -18.49 1.51 3.37
N HIS A 94 -18.99 1.33 2.14
CA HIS A 94 -18.63 0.18 1.31
C HIS A 94 -17.11 0.09 1.11
N GLY A 95 -16.51 1.17 0.61
CA GLY A 95 -15.08 1.23 0.29
C GLY A 95 -14.19 1.03 1.52
N ALA A 96 -14.50 1.71 2.64
CA ALA A 96 -13.72 1.54 3.86
C ALA A 96 -13.82 0.11 4.43
N THR A 97 -14.98 -0.55 4.28
CA THR A 97 -15.18 -1.94 4.74
C THR A 97 -14.33 -2.90 3.91
N GLU A 98 -14.44 -2.86 2.57
CA GLU A 98 -13.64 -3.74 1.70
C GLU A 98 -12.13 -3.47 1.84
N SER A 99 -11.72 -2.22 2.05
CA SER A 99 -10.32 -1.85 2.26
C SER A 99 -9.76 -2.50 3.54
N CYS A 100 -10.55 -2.49 4.62
CA CYS A 100 -10.17 -3.15 5.86
C CYS A 100 -10.06 -4.66 5.67
N ASP A 101 -11.00 -5.27 4.96
CA ASP A 101 -11.04 -6.71 4.76
C ASP A 101 -9.87 -7.18 3.87
N PHE A 102 -9.57 -6.47 2.79
CA PHE A 102 -8.44 -6.74 1.91
C PHE A 102 -7.09 -6.69 2.66
N ILE A 103 -6.84 -5.66 3.47
CA ILE A 103 -5.57 -5.58 4.22
C ILE A 103 -5.48 -6.68 5.27
N LYS A 104 -6.59 -7.08 5.91
CA LYS A 104 -6.58 -8.22 6.85
C LYS A 104 -6.32 -9.56 6.16
N GLU A 105 -6.74 -9.73 4.92
CA GLU A 105 -6.45 -10.93 4.14
C GLU A 105 -4.97 -11.03 3.78
N LEU A 106 -4.32 -9.89 3.52
CA LEU A 106 -2.88 -9.84 3.22
C LEU A 106 -1.99 -9.79 4.47
N ASP A 107 -2.48 -9.28 5.60
CA ASP A 107 -1.69 -9.21 6.83
C ASP A 107 -1.50 -10.61 7.43
N PHE A 108 -0.26 -10.94 7.78
CA PHE A 108 0.10 -12.23 8.33
C PHE A 108 1.23 -12.11 9.34
N LYS A 109 1.24 -13.04 10.30
CA LYS A 109 2.31 -13.13 11.29
C LYS A 109 3.60 -13.68 10.63
N PRO A 110 4.74 -12.99 10.72
CA PRO A 110 6.02 -13.53 10.27
C PRO A 110 6.43 -14.79 11.03
N ASN A 111 7.28 -15.62 10.41
CA ASN A 111 7.88 -16.76 11.11
C ASN A 111 8.87 -16.28 12.18
N GLU A 112 8.79 -16.86 13.37
CA GLU A 112 9.69 -16.52 14.50
C GLU A 112 11.08 -17.17 14.35
N MET A 113 11.17 -18.25 13.58
CA MET A 113 12.42 -18.97 13.33
C MET A 113 12.91 -18.75 11.91
N ALA A 114 14.22 -18.69 11.75
CA ALA A 114 14.84 -18.76 10.43
C ALA A 114 14.44 -20.08 9.77
N PHE A 115 13.94 -20.03 8.54
CA PHE A 115 13.46 -21.21 7.82
C PHE A 115 14.51 -22.33 7.76
N ASP A 116 15.77 -21.97 7.47
CA ASP A 116 16.87 -22.93 7.35
C ASP A 116 17.20 -23.62 8.69
N SER A 117 16.97 -22.94 9.82
CA SER A 117 17.25 -23.51 11.16
C SER A 117 16.37 -24.71 11.52
N ALA A 118 15.21 -24.86 10.85
CA ALA A 118 14.34 -26.03 11.01
C ALA A 118 14.94 -27.32 10.42
N PHE A 119 16.00 -27.21 9.61
CA PHE A 119 16.69 -28.34 9.00
C PHE A 119 17.99 -28.72 9.72
N ASP A 120 18.41 -27.94 10.72
CA ASP A 120 19.53 -28.29 11.57
C ASP A 120 19.14 -29.47 12.48
N LYS A 121 20.00 -30.50 12.55
CA LYS A 121 19.74 -31.75 13.29
C LYS A 121 19.46 -31.59 14.79
N GLU A 122 19.82 -30.44 15.37
CA GLU A 122 19.52 -30.12 16.76
C GLU A 122 18.06 -29.70 16.98
N ASN A 123 17.36 -29.30 15.91
CA ASN A 123 15.98 -28.81 15.92
C ASN A 123 14.96 -29.79 15.26
N GLN A 124 15.40 -31.01 14.89
CA GLN A 124 14.55 -32.11 14.40
C GLN A 124 14.20 -33.08 15.52
#